data_AF-A0A0N9UND7-F1
#
_entry.id   AF-A0A0N9UND7-F1
#
_cell.length_a   1.000
_cell.length_b   1.000
_cell.length_c   1.000
_cell.angle_alpha   90.00
_cell.angle_beta   90.00
_cell.angle_gamma   90.00
#
_symmetry.space_group_name_H-M   'P 1'
#
loop_
_entity.id
_entity.type
_entity.pdbx_description
1 polymer ?
#
loop_
_entity_poly.entity_id
_entity_poly.type
_entity_poly.pdbx_seq_one_letter_code
_entity_poly.pdbx_strand_id
1 'polypeptide(L)' 'MDGIRRAMNTNRKRISGRLEHLPRGAAIVTDAGDHWVLEGCEPSNDDFGFEVTAEGIVVGFDRLRVEWLGQVPA' A
#
# COMPACT_ATOMS: atom_id res chain seq x y z
N MET A 1 20.83 -13.08 22.68
CA MET A 1 20.10 -13.89 21.67
C MET A 1 19.17 -12.89 20.99
N ASP A 2 19.71 -12.04 20.10
CA ASP A 2 19.08 -10.77 19.70
C ASP A 2 19.18 -10.51 18.18
N GLY A 3 19.12 -11.57 17.38
CA GLY A 3 19.30 -11.48 15.92
C GLY A 3 18.00 -11.36 15.11
N ILE A 4 16.83 -11.64 15.70
CA ILE A 4 15.58 -11.84 14.92
C ILE A 4 14.76 -10.55 14.76
N ARG A 5 15.01 -9.51 15.57
CA ARG A 5 14.19 -8.28 15.55
C ARG A 5 14.61 -7.23 14.51
N ARG A 6 15.77 -7.40 13.85
CA ARG A 6 16.35 -6.33 12.99
C ARG A 6 16.01 -6.42 11.50
N ALA A 7 15.48 -7.55 11.03
CA ALA A 7 15.11 -7.73 9.61
C ALA A 7 13.62 -7.43 9.30
N MET A 8 12.76 -7.30 10.32
CA MET A 8 11.31 -7.10 10.13
C MET A 8 10.94 -5.68 9.65
N ASN A 9 11.88 -4.73 9.63
CA ASN A 9 11.63 -3.34 9.22
C ASN A 9 12.24 -2.96 7.86
N THR A 10 13.05 -3.80 7.22
CA THR A 10 13.74 -3.40 5.96
C THR A 10 12.82 -3.36 4.75
N ASN A 11 11.68 -4.05 4.81
CA ASN A 11 10.70 -4.10 3.72
C ASN A 11 9.49 -3.19 3.99
N ARG A 12 9.51 -2.39 5.05
CA ARG A 12 8.44 -1.42 5.27
C ARG A 12 8.54 -0.31 4.22
N LYS A 13 7.43 -0.06 3.55
CA LYS A 13 7.32 0.98 2.54
C LYS A 13 6.04 1.76 2.76
N ARG A 14 6.15 3.09 2.61
CA ARG A 14 5.02 3.99 2.52
C ARG A 14 4.85 4.42 1.07
N ILE A 15 3.61 4.37 0.59
CA ILE A 15 3.24 4.63 -0.80
C ILE A 15 2.05 5.57 -0.79
N SER A 16 2.17 6.67 -1.51
CA SER A 16 1.09 7.63 -1.72
C SER A 16 0.73 7.68 -3.20
N GLY A 17 -0.56 7.82 -3.48
CA GLY A 17 -1.06 7.92 -4.85
C GLY A 17 -2.57 7.75 -4.91
N ARG A 18 -3.09 7.64 -6.13
CA ARG A 18 -4.52 7.45 -6.34
C ARG A 18 -4.91 5.99 -6.06
N LEU A 19 -5.95 5.79 -5.26
CA LEU A 19 -6.53 4.46 -5.08
C LEU A 19 -7.38 4.11 -6.31
N GLU A 20 -7.07 3.00 -6.97
CA GLU A 20 -7.76 2.53 -8.17
C GLU A 20 -8.14 1.05 -8.07
N HIS A 21 -9.20 0.70 -8.80
CA HIS A 21 -9.68 -0.68 -8.89
C HIS A 21 -9.05 -1.32 -10.13
N LEU A 22 -8.16 -2.29 -9.92
CA LEU A 22 -7.56 -3.07 -10.99
C LEU A 22 -8.19 -4.47 -11.04
N PRO A 23 -8.06 -5.22 -12.15
CA PRO A 23 -8.56 -6.60 -12.25
C PRO A 23 -8.03 -7.55 -11.17
N ARG A 24 -6.91 -7.17 -10.53
CA ARG A 24 -6.22 -7.90 -9.47
C ARG A 24 -6.59 -7.44 -8.04
N GLY A 25 -7.51 -6.47 -7.91
CA GLY A 25 -7.94 -5.89 -6.64
C GLY A 25 -7.62 -4.39 -6.51
N ALA A 26 -7.72 -3.88 -5.29
CA ALA A 26 -7.39 -2.49 -4.96
C ALA A 26 -5.89 -2.24 -5.12
N ALA A 27 -5.54 -1.13 -5.76
CA ALA A 27 -4.16 -0.74 -5.97
C ALA A 27 -3.96 0.78 -5.84
N ILE A 28 -2.78 1.18 -5.39
CA ILE A 28 -2.35 2.58 -5.42
C ILE A 28 -1.53 2.81 -6.68
N VAL A 29 -1.96 3.79 -7.48
CA VAL A 29 -1.22 4.30 -8.63
C VAL A 29 -0.47 5.55 -8.20
N THR A 30 0.85 5.43 -8.16
CA THR A 30 1.73 6.55 -7.82
C THR A 30 1.83 7.52 -8.99
N ASP A 31 2.27 8.75 -8.72
CA ASP A 31 2.52 9.77 -9.76
C ASP A 31 3.56 9.32 -10.81
N ALA A 32 4.50 8.45 -10.42
CA ALA A 32 5.47 7.84 -11.34
C ALA A 32 4.85 6.78 -12.28
N GLY A 33 3.57 6.42 -12.10
CA GLY A 33 2.88 5.37 -12.85
C GLY A 33 3.10 3.96 -12.31
N ASP A 34 3.80 3.80 -11.17
CA ASP A 34 3.91 2.50 -10.51
C ASP A 34 2.57 2.09 -9.90
N HIS A 35 2.20 0.82 -10.10
CA HIS A 35 0.97 0.24 -9.58
C HIS A 35 1.25 -0.71 -8.43
N TRP A 36 0.75 -0.38 -7.23
CA TRP A 36 0.95 -1.17 -6.02
C TRP A 36 -0.32 -1.84 -5.58
N VAL A 37 -0.39 -3.17 -5.66
CA VAL A 37 -1.54 -3.95 -5.18
C VAL A 37 -1.54 -3.98 -3.66
N LEU A 38 -2.68 -3.66 -3.07
CA LEU A 38 -2.88 -3.68 -1.63
C LEU A 38 -3.35 -5.08 -1.20
N GLU A 39 -2.62 -5.70 -0.27
CA GLU A 39 -3.00 -6.96 0.36
C GLU A 39 -3.35 -6.74 1.84
N GLY A 40 -4.35 -7.47 2.33
CA GLY A 40 -4.77 -7.41 3.74
C GLY A 40 -5.51 -6.14 4.13
N CYS A 41 -5.89 -5.31 3.14
CA CYS A 41 -6.74 -4.15 3.31
C CYS A 41 -7.84 -4.19 2.26
N GLU A 42 -9.08 -4.04 2.71
CA GLU A 42 -10.26 -3.89 1.88
C GLU A 42 -10.74 -2.44 2.00
N PRO A 43 -10.23 -1.52 1.17
CA PRO A 43 -10.70 -0.14 1.17
C PRO A 43 -12.18 -0.08 0.74
N SER A 44 -12.91 0.92 1.22
CA SER A 44 -14.31 1.10 0.85
C SER A 44 -14.40 1.50 -0.62
N ASN A 45 -15.48 1.12 -1.30
CA ASN A 45 -15.69 1.51 -2.70
C ASN A 45 -15.70 3.04 -2.91
N ASP A 46 -16.04 3.79 -1.87
CA ASP A 46 -16.04 5.25 -1.87
C ASP A 46 -14.64 5.87 -1.77
N ASP A 47 -13.61 5.10 -1.39
CA ASP A 47 -12.23 5.57 -1.31
C ASP A 47 -11.52 5.57 -2.67
N PHE A 48 -12.08 4.88 -3.67
CA PHE A 48 -11.49 4.79 -5.01
C PHE A 48 -11.60 6.12 -5.76
N GLY A 49 -10.53 6.50 -6.43
CA GLY A 49 -10.37 7.79 -7.11
C GLY A 49 -9.77 8.89 -6.23
N PHE A 50 -9.70 8.68 -4.90
CA PHE A 50 -9.05 9.60 -3.98
C PHE A 50 -7.55 9.33 -3.84
N GLU A 51 -6.83 10.36 -3.42
CA GLU A 51 -5.43 10.22 -3.03
C GLU A 51 -5.33 9.63 -1.62
N VAL A 52 -4.61 8.53 -1.52
CA VAL A 52 -4.42 7.80 -0.26
C VAL A 52 -2.94 7.56 -0.02
N THR A 53 -2.59 7.38 1.24
CA THR A 53 -1.28 6.91 1.67
C THR A 53 -1.45 5.58 2.39
N ALA A 54 -0.78 4.53 1.87
CA ALA A 54 -0.66 3.25 2.54
C ALA A 54 0.76 3.09 3.11
N GLU A 55 0.84 2.58 4.34
CA GLU A 55 2.08 2.07 4.91
C GLU A 55 1.93 0.56 5.14
N GLY A 56 2.96 -0.18 4.81
CA GLY A 56 2.94 -1.62 4.97
C GLY A 56 4.26 -2.28 4.64
N ILE A 57 4.23 -3.60 4.49
CA ILE A 57 5.39 -4.41 4.17
C ILE A 57 5.32 -4.86 2.72
N VAL A 58 6.40 -4.65 1.96
CA VAL A 58 6.55 -5.17 0.60
C VAL A 58 6.67 -6.70 0.67
N VAL A 59 5.70 -7.40 0.09
CA VAL A 59 5.62 -8.87 0.08
C VAL A 59 5.83 -9.47 -1.31
N GLY A 60 5.91 -8.64 -2.34
CA GLY A 60 6.16 -9.04 -3.72
C GLY A 60 6.75 -7.89 -4.53
N PHE A 61 6.85 -8.05 -5.85
CA PHE A 61 7.43 -7.04 -6.74
C PHE A 61 6.65 -5.72 -6.71
N ASP A 62 5.32 -5.83 -6.72
CA ASP A 62 4.37 -4.72 -6.78
C ASP A 62 3.25 -4.88 -5.74
N ARG A 63 3.51 -5.66 -4.68
CA ARG A 63 2.53 -6.01 -3.65
C ARG A 63 2.94 -5.46 -2.30
N LEU A 64 2.03 -4.70 -1.69
CA LEU A 64 2.17 -4.15 -0.36
C LEU A 64 1.13 -4.78 0.56
N ARG A 65 1.58 -5.51 1.58
CA ARG A 65 0.70 -5.89 2.69
C ARG A 65 0.50 -4.67 3.57
N VAL A 66 -0.71 -4.12 3.52
CA VAL A 66 -1.05 -2.86 4.19
C VAL A 66 -1.18 -3.12 5.69
N GLU A 67 -0.47 -2.30 6.47
CA GLU A 67 -0.61 -2.24 7.93
C GLU A 67 -1.41 -1.01 8.36
N TRP A 68 -1.37 0.05 7.53
CA TRP A 68 -2.11 1.29 7.75
C TRP A 68 -2.49 1.92 6.41
N LEU A 69 -3.72 2.43 6.32
CA LEU A 69 -4.22 3.21 5.19
C LEU A 69 -4.82 4.51 5.72
N GLY A 70 -4.43 5.64 5.15
CA GLY A 70 -5.02 6.93 5.44
C GLY A 70 -5.35 7.67 4.16
N GLN A 71 -6.53 8.27 4.11
CA GLN A 71 -6.89 9.22 3.06
C GLN A 71 -6.16 10.54 3.33
N VAL A 72 -5.60 11.16 2.28
CA VAL A 72 -5.10 12.53 2.40
C VAL A 72 -6.31 13.44 2.13
N PRO A 73 -6.80 14.19 3.14
CA PRO A 73 -7.86 15.15 2.89
C PRO A 73 -7.34 16.21 1.90
N ALA A 74 -8.13 16.45 0.85
CA ALA A 74 -7.89 17.49 -0.13
C ALA A 74 -7.97 18.89 0.49
#